data_AF-D2S278-F1
#
_entry.id   AF-D2S278-F1
#
_cell.length_a   1.000
_cell.length_b   1.000
_cell.length_c   1.000
_cell.angle_alpha   90.00
_cell.angle_beta   90.00
_cell.angle_gamma   90.00
#
_symmetry.space_group_name_H-M   'P 1'
#
loop_
_entity.id
_entity.type
_entity.pdbx_description
1 polymer ?
#
loop_
_entity_poly.entity_id
_entity_poly.type
_entity_poly.pdbx_seq_one_letter_code
_entity_poly.pdbx_strand_id
1 'polypeptide(L)'
;MSTQDQAPYVASCPECDVDLQTDAPNEIIEFHRRHYRVTGHEAEFEYAQLDLDEDVTSDGLKDVVWQLQEQYENGVPIGVVAAVMSDRGLSIGETLDEIHEVRMTGGLYEPQDDHLGAF
;
A
#
# COMPACT_ATOMS: atom_id res chain seq x y z
N MET A 1 -18.24 24.20 -11.29
CA MET A 1 -18.35 22.73 -11.40
C MET A 1 -17.71 22.18 -10.15
N SER A 2 -18.49 21.46 -9.35
CA SER A 2 -18.13 21.05 -8.00
C SER A 2 -16.84 20.21 -8.03
N THR A 3 -15.84 20.63 -7.27
CA THR A 3 -14.70 19.78 -6.90
C THR A 3 -15.31 18.57 -6.20
N GLN A 4 -15.40 17.44 -6.90
CA GLN A 4 -15.75 16.20 -6.25
C GLN A 4 -14.55 15.86 -5.37
N ASP A 5 -14.75 15.77 -4.05
CA ASP A 5 -13.78 15.21 -3.12
C ASP A 5 -13.45 13.79 -3.65
N GLN A 6 -12.34 13.66 -4.39
CA GLN A 6 -11.83 12.36 -4.77
C GLN A 6 -11.31 11.71 -3.50
N ALA A 7 -11.73 10.46 -3.26
CA ALA A 7 -11.16 9.67 -2.18
C ALA A 7 -9.63 9.61 -2.35
N PRO A 8 -8.85 9.69 -1.26
CA PRO A 8 -7.40 9.73 -1.34
C PRO A 8 -6.81 8.43 -1.88
N TYR A 9 -7.54 7.31 -1.85
CA TYR A 9 -7.09 6.06 -2.46
C TYR A 9 -8.16 5.49 -3.40
N VAL A 10 -7.73 5.19 -4.62
CA VAL A 10 -8.54 4.53 -5.65
C VAL A 10 -7.75 3.37 -6.23
N ALA A 11 -8.34 2.18 -6.23
CA ALA A 11 -7.80 1.02 -6.92
C ALA A 11 -8.85 0.41 -7.85
N SER A 12 -8.40 -0.19 -8.94
CA SER A 12 -9.26 -0.91 -9.87
C SER A 12 -8.63 -2.19 -10.35
N CYS A 13 -9.47 -3.12 -10.81
CA CYS A 13 -9.01 -4.29 -11.54
C CYS A 13 -9.31 -4.09 -13.04
N PRO A 14 -8.28 -4.02 -13.91
CA PRO A 14 -8.47 -3.79 -15.34
C PRO A 14 -9.17 -4.97 -16.05
N GLU A 15 -9.16 -6.15 -15.46
CA GLU A 15 -9.77 -7.37 -16.02
C GLU A 15 -11.24 -7.54 -15.64
N CYS A 16 -11.66 -6.98 -14.50
CA CYS A 16 -12.99 -7.17 -13.94
C CYS A 16 -13.89 -5.95 -13.98
N ASP A 17 -13.38 -4.78 -14.38
CA ASP A 17 -14.12 -3.52 -14.44
C ASP A 17 -14.78 -3.19 -13.09
N VAL A 18 -14.00 -3.36 -12.02
CA VAL A 18 -14.41 -3.06 -10.63
C VAL A 18 -13.41 -2.08 -10.02
N ASP A 19 -13.92 -1.04 -9.37
CA ASP A 19 -13.15 -0.04 -8.64
C ASP A 19 -13.52 -0.02 -7.14
N LEU A 20 -12.56 0.42 -6.33
CA LEU A 20 -12.72 0.76 -4.92
C LEU A 20 -12.16 2.16 -4.69
N GLN A 21 -12.97 3.02 -4.07
CA GLN A 21 -12.59 4.35 -3.61
C GLN A 21 -12.71 4.38 -2.09
N THR A 22 -11.66 4.81 -1.39
CA THR A 22 -11.62 4.78 0.08
C THR A 22 -10.71 5.85 0.67
N ASP A 23 -11.00 6.24 1.91
CA ASP A 23 -10.15 7.09 2.75
C ASP A 23 -9.13 6.25 3.56
N ALA A 24 -9.26 4.93 3.56
CA ALA A 24 -8.45 4.01 4.35
C ALA A 24 -7.50 3.20 3.45
N PRO A 25 -6.18 3.40 3.53
CA PRO A 25 -5.23 2.75 2.62
C PRO A 25 -5.26 1.22 2.71
N ASN A 26 -5.51 0.65 3.90
CA ASN A 26 -5.57 -0.80 4.07
C ASN A 26 -6.83 -1.45 3.48
N GLU A 27 -7.89 -0.68 3.19
CA GLU A 27 -9.06 -1.24 2.48
C GLU A 27 -8.71 -1.62 1.04
N ILE A 28 -7.76 -0.93 0.40
CA ILE A 28 -7.22 -1.32 -0.91
C ILE A 28 -6.53 -2.68 -0.83
N ILE A 29 -5.78 -2.94 0.25
CA ILE A 29 -5.08 -4.21 0.46
C ILE A 29 -6.09 -5.33 0.72
N GLU A 30 -7.13 -5.08 1.52
CA GLU A 30 -8.19 -6.05 1.74
C GLU A 30 -8.92 -6.38 0.42
N PHE A 31 -9.25 -5.35 -0.35
CA PHE A 31 -9.88 -5.48 -1.66
C PHE A 31 -9.02 -6.32 -2.61
N HIS A 32 -7.73 -5.98 -2.76
CA HIS A 32 -6.79 -6.74 -3.57
C HIS A 32 -6.73 -8.20 -3.14
N ARG A 33 -6.47 -8.48 -1.85
CA ARG A 33 -6.36 -9.85 -1.31
C ARG A 33 -7.63 -10.66 -1.56
N ARG A 34 -8.80 -10.06 -1.37
CA ARG A 34 -10.09 -10.73 -1.60
C ARG A 34 -10.32 -10.95 -3.09
N HIS A 35 -10.03 -9.95 -3.91
CA HIS A 35 -10.22 -10.01 -5.36
C HIS A 35 -9.33 -11.08 -5.97
N TYR A 36 -8.01 -10.97 -5.75
CA TYR A 36 -7.00 -11.92 -6.21
C TYR A 36 -7.30 -13.36 -5.78
N ARG A 37 -7.73 -13.59 -4.53
CA ARG A 37 -8.10 -14.93 -4.05
C ARG A 37 -9.25 -15.57 -4.86
N VAL A 38 -10.17 -14.76 -5.38
CA VAL A 38 -11.36 -15.24 -6.09
C VAL A 38 -11.14 -15.30 -7.60
N THR A 39 -10.43 -14.33 -8.17
CA THR A 39 -10.29 -14.15 -9.62
C THR A 39 -8.90 -14.49 -10.13
N GLY A 40 -7.86 -14.36 -9.30
CA GLY A 40 -6.46 -14.43 -9.70
C GLY A 40 -5.96 -13.17 -10.42
N HIS A 41 -6.77 -12.10 -10.49
CA HIS A 41 -6.39 -10.84 -11.13
C HIS A 41 -5.80 -9.87 -10.13
N GLU A 42 -4.85 -9.07 -10.61
CA GLU A 42 -4.24 -7.98 -9.85
C GLU A 42 -5.16 -6.76 -9.86
N ALA A 43 -5.35 -6.17 -8.68
CA ALA A 43 -5.84 -4.81 -8.59
C ALA A 43 -4.64 -3.85 -8.62
N GLU A 44 -4.83 -2.68 -9.21
CA GLU A 44 -3.82 -1.64 -9.39
C GLU A 44 -4.33 -0.34 -8.75
N PHE A 45 -3.41 0.48 -8.24
CA PHE A 45 -3.76 1.84 -7.84
C PHE A 45 -4.03 2.68 -9.09
N GLU A 46 -5.23 3.26 -9.20
CA GLU A 46 -5.50 4.30 -10.19
C GLU A 46 -5.07 5.67 -9.68
N TYR A 47 -5.24 5.89 -8.38
CA TYR A 47 -4.91 7.13 -7.71
C TYR A 47 -4.56 6.88 -6.24
N ALA A 48 -3.51 7.52 -5.76
CA ALA A 48 -3.18 7.55 -4.35
C ALA A 48 -2.65 8.95 -3.98
N GLN A 49 -3.33 9.61 -3.06
CA GLN A 49 -2.87 10.84 -2.44
C GLN A 49 -2.07 10.46 -1.19
N LEU A 50 -0.76 10.64 -1.28
CA LEU A 50 0.17 10.42 -0.19
C LEU A 50 0.45 11.77 0.49
N ASP A 51 -0.04 11.95 1.71
CA ASP A 51 0.26 13.12 2.55
C ASP A 51 1.45 12.77 3.45
N LEU A 52 2.66 12.93 2.92
CA LEU A 52 3.92 12.59 3.60
C LEU A 52 4.65 13.87 3.99
N ASP A 53 5.13 13.92 5.23
CA ASP A 53 5.88 15.08 5.75
C ASP A 53 7.22 15.30 5.02
N GLU A 54 7.83 14.23 4.50
CA GLU A 54 9.09 14.24 3.75
C GLU A 54 9.03 13.32 2.53
N ASP A 55 9.74 13.71 1.46
CA ASP A 55 9.88 12.91 0.24
C ASP A 55 10.60 11.59 0.55
N VAL A 56 9.96 10.46 0.21
CA VAL A 56 10.56 9.13 0.39
C VAL A 56 11.53 8.85 -0.76
N THR A 57 12.82 8.87 -0.44
CA THR A 57 13.90 8.82 -1.46
C THR A 57 14.54 7.45 -1.65
N SER A 58 14.35 6.51 -0.74
CA SER A 58 14.93 5.16 -0.88
C SER A 58 13.99 4.26 -1.65
N ASP A 59 14.49 3.50 -2.62
CA ASP A 59 13.73 2.55 -3.45
C ASP A 59 13.42 1.23 -2.73
N GLY A 60 14.20 0.87 -1.71
CA GLY A 60 14.06 -0.42 -1.02
C GLY A 60 12.92 -0.43 -0.02
N LEU A 61 12.09 -1.47 -0.04
CA LEU A 61 10.88 -1.57 0.78
C LEU A 61 11.14 -1.38 2.29
N LYS A 62 12.21 -1.99 2.81
CA LYS A 62 12.59 -1.82 4.23
C LYS A 62 12.88 -0.35 4.57
N ASP A 63 13.64 0.33 3.72
CA ASP A 63 14.03 1.72 3.95
C ASP A 63 12.83 2.67 3.81
N VAL A 64 11.89 2.36 2.91
CA VAL A 64 10.60 3.06 2.80
C VAL A 64 9.85 2.98 4.12
N VAL A 65 9.67 1.76 4.66
CA VAL A 65 9.00 1.59 5.95
C VAL A 65 9.76 2.31 7.06
N TRP A 66 11.09 2.27 7.05
CA TRP A 66 11.92 2.97 8.04
C TRP A 66 11.77 4.50 7.99
N GLN A 67 11.63 5.09 6.80
CA GLN A 67 11.39 6.53 6.65
C GLN A 67 9.96 6.91 7.06
N LEU A 68 8.99 6.09 6.68
CA LEU A 68 7.57 6.37 6.94
C LEU A 68 7.19 6.19 8.41
N GLN A 69 7.76 5.21 9.12
CA GLN A 69 7.30 4.85 10.48
C GLN A 69 7.43 5.98 11.50
N GLU A 70 8.25 7.01 11.28
CA GLU A 70 8.32 8.18 12.17
C GLU A 70 7.01 8.98 12.18
N GLN A 71 6.22 8.90 11.11
CA GLN A 71 4.93 9.58 10.96
C GLN A 71 3.76 8.75 11.51
N TYR A 72 3.98 7.47 11.84
CA TYR A 72 2.92 6.54 12.25
C TYR A 72 3.25 5.85 13.59
N GLU A 73 2.56 6.27 14.66
CA GLU A 73 2.78 5.76 16.03
C GLU A 73 2.64 4.22 16.14
N ASN A 74 1.73 3.63 15.35
CA ASN A 74 1.41 2.19 15.40
C ASN A 74 1.93 1.42 14.17
N GLY A 75 3.01 1.92 13.54
CA GLY A 75 3.54 1.37 12.31
C GLY A 75 2.83 1.90 11.06
N VAL A 76 3.47 1.73 9.91
CA VAL A 76 3.02 2.25 8.62
C VAL A 76 1.96 1.33 8.03
N PRO A 77 0.75 1.82 7.67
CA PRO A 77 -0.25 0.99 7.02
C PRO A 77 0.30 0.36 5.73
N ILE A 78 0.09 -0.94 5.52
CA ILE A 78 0.56 -1.65 4.31
C ILE A 78 0.06 -0.96 3.04
N GLY A 79 -1.16 -0.42 3.04
CA GLY A 79 -1.69 0.32 1.89
C GLY A 79 -0.90 1.58 1.54
N VAL A 80 -0.33 2.27 2.53
CA VAL A 80 0.56 3.43 2.29
C VAL A 80 1.86 2.96 1.65
N VAL A 81 2.45 1.88 2.17
CA VAL A 81 3.66 1.27 1.62
C VAL A 81 3.41 0.83 0.17
N ALA A 82 2.30 0.13 -0.09
CA ALA A 82 1.92 -0.31 -1.43
C ALA A 82 1.70 0.86 -2.40
N ALA A 83 1.08 1.95 -1.96
CA ALA A 83 0.92 3.13 -2.79
C ALA A 83 2.27 3.79 -3.15
N VAL A 84 3.20 3.89 -2.19
CA VAL A 84 4.56 4.40 -2.44
C VAL A 84 5.33 3.49 -3.40
N MET A 85 5.24 2.18 -3.22
CA MET A 85 5.90 1.22 -4.11
C MET A 85 5.25 1.17 -5.50
N SER A 86 3.95 1.45 -5.60
CA SER A 86 3.23 1.57 -6.87
C SER A 86 3.65 2.78 -7.70
N ASP A 87 3.91 3.93 -7.08
CA ASP A 87 4.51 5.09 -7.77
C ASP A 87 5.91 4.76 -8.35
N ARG A 88 6.54 3.70 -7.84
CA ARG A 88 7.86 3.19 -8.29
C ARG A 88 7.76 1.99 -9.22
N GLY A 89 6.55 1.63 -9.63
CA GLY A 89 6.27 0.61 -10.64
C GLY A 89 6.08 -0.80 -10.11
N LEU A 90 5.98 -1.01 -8.79
CA LEU A 90 5.59 -2.32 -8.23
C LEU A 90 4.07 -2.42 -8.15
N SER A 91 3.54 -3.59 -8.50
CA SER A 91 2.14 -3.91 -8.22
C SER A 91 1.88 -4.08 -6.72
N ILE A 92 0.59 -4.07 -6.34
CA ILE A 92 0.18 -4.40 -4.97
C ILE A 92 0.65 -5.82 -4.61
N GLY A 93 0.49 -6.79 -5.52
CA GLY A 93 0.94 -8.17 -5.34
C GLY A 93 2.45 -8.27 -5.08
N GLU A 94 3.27 -7.69 -5.94
CA GLU A 94 4.74 -7.68 -5.78
C GLU A 94 5.17 -7.04 -4.47
N THR A 95 4.50 -5.95 -4.07
CA THR A 95 4.80 -5.29 -2.78
C THR A 95 4.47 -6.21 -1.59
N LEU A 96 3.33 -6.92 -1.63
CA LEU A 96 2.96 -7.86 -0.57
C LEU A 96 3.93 -9.05 -0.47
N ASP A 97 4.42 -9.53 -1.61
CA ASP A 97 5.43 -10.59 -1.67
C ASP A 97 6.76 -10.10 -1.08
N GLU A 98 7.21 -8.90 -1.44
CA GLU A 98 8.44 -8.32 -0.88
C GLU A 98 8.32 -8.07 0.64
N ILE A 99 7.17 -7.58 1.12
CA ILE A 99 6.89 -7.47 2.57
C ILE A 99 7.05 -8.83 3.24
N HIS A 100 6.49 -9.89 2.65
CA HIS A 100 6.59 -11.24 3.19
C HIS A 100 8.05 -11.69 3.29
N GLU A 101 8.85 -11.50 2.24
CA GLU A 101 10.26 -11.86 2.20
C GLU A 101 11.09 -11.10 3.26
N VAL A 102 10.92 -9.78 3.34
CA VAL A 102 11.68 -8.96 4.31
C VAL A 102 11.28 -9.30 5.75
N ARG A 103 10.01 -9.64 6.01
CA ARG A 103 9.58 -10.15 7.33
C ARG A 103 10.22 -11.47 7.68
N MET A 104 10.32 -12.40 6.72
CA MET A 104 10.96 -13.70 6.93
C MET A 104 12.45 -13.59 7.28
N THR A 105 13.12 -12.53 6.83
CA THR A 105 14.52 -12.23 7.18
C THR A 105 14.67 -11.39 8.44
N GLY A 106 13.56 -10.96 9.06
CA GLY A 106 13.55 -10.13 10.27
C GLY A 106 13.84 -8.65 10.02
N GLY A 107 13.75 -8.17 8.77
CA GLY A 107 13.92 -6.75 8.44
C GLY A 107 12.70 -5.89 8.77
N LEU A 108 11.53 -6.52 8.88
CA LEU A 108 10.25 -5.89 9.20
C LEU A 108 9.51 -6.66 10.31
N TYR A 109 8.66 -5.94 11.05
CA TYR A 109 7.72 -6.48 12.01
C TYR A 109 6.33 -5.85 11.85
N GLU A 110 5.32 -6.42 12.50
CA GLU A 110 3.92 -5.98 12.44
C GLU A 110 3.44 -5.61 13.86
N PRO A 111 3.48 -4.32 14.25
CA PRO A 111 2.99 -3.87 15.56
C PRO A 111 1.46 -3.98 15.72
N GLN A 112 0.73 -3.84 14.62
CA GLN A 112 -0.72 -3.94 14.52
C GLN A 112 -1.08 -4.60 13.18
N ASP A 113 -2.22 -5.29 13.12
CA ASP A 113 -2.73 -5.90 11.90
C ASP A 113 -2.64 -4.93 10.69
N ASP A 114 -1.96 -5.39 9.65
CA ASP A 114 -1.66 -4.66 8.41
C ASP A 114 -0.92 -3.31 8.60
N HIS A 115 -0.09 -3.21 9.63
CA HIS A 115 0.84 -2.09 9.85
C HIS A 115 2.28 -2.61 9.98
N LEU A 116 3.25 -1.90 9.44
CA LEU A 116 4.65 -2.32 9.38
C LEU A 116 5.56 -1.40 10.18
N GLY A 117 6.53 -1.99 10.87
CA GLY A 117 7.71 -1.31 11.38
C GLY A 117 8.98 -1.94 10.85
N ALA A 118 10.08 -1.18 10.82
CA ALA A 118 11.39 -1.64 10.37
C ALA A 118 12.42 -1.61 11.51
N PHE A 119 13.44 -2.48 11.41
CA PHE A 119 14.56 -2.58 12.37
C PHE A 119 15.87 -1.97 11.84
#